data_AF-A0A363NU97-F1
#
_entry.id   AF-A0A363NU97-F1
#
_cell.length_a   1.000
_cell.length_b   1.000
_cell.length_c   1.000
_cell.angle_alpha   90.00
_cell.angle_beta   90.00
_cell.angle_gamma   90.00
#
_symmetry.space_group_name_H-M   'P 1'
#
loop_
_entity.id
_entity.type
_entity.pdbx_description
1 polymer ?
#
loop_
_entity_poly.entity_id
_entity_poly.type
_entity_poly.pdbx_seq_one_letter_code
_entity_poly.pdbx_strand_id
1 'polypeptide(L)'
;MKTLQQMDNLERAYLLARLFPDELQVITQFIKKEAELFNRNREQVFNEWTEKNIDANRWYDFINNFERRYDKNGARLYRNKRTFRDQLFDGYDALFTIHCLIVYADSTFCNLKLRQAIHLFFGNHKFLAITFNN
;
A
#
# COMPACT_ATOMS: atom_id res chain seq x y z
N MET A 1 12.42 -12.23 -18.30
CA MET A 1 11.56 -11.71 -17.21
C MET A 1 10.81 -12.90 -16.63
N LYS A 2 10.62 -12.96 -15.30
CA LYS A 2 9.73 -13.95 -14.69
C LYS A 2 8.31 -13.77 -15.23
N THR A 3 7.51 -14.84 -15.24
CA THR A 3 6.07 -14.71 -15.49
C THR A 3 5.41 -13.99 -14.32
N LEU A 4 4.23 -13.39 -14.53
CA LEU A 4 3.52 -12.68 -13.47
C LEU A 4 3.29 -13.55 -12.22
N GLN A 5 2.99 -14.83 -12.42
CA GLN A 5 2.77 -15.81 -11.34
C GLN A 5 4.03 -16.07 -10.50
N GLN A 6 5.21 -15.96 -11.10
CA GLN A 6 6.50 -16.18 -10.44
C GLN A 6 7.09 -14.92 -9.80
N MET A 7 6.50 -13.75 -10.07
CA MET A 7 6.97 -12.49 -9.49
C MET A 7 6.56 -12.37 -8.03
N ASP A 8 7.51 -11.97 -7.19
CA ASP A 8 7.24 -11.54 -5.82
C ASP A 8 6.73 -10.09 -5.76
N ASN A 9 6.48 -9.60 -4.54
CA ASN A 9 5.96 -8.24 -4.32
C ASN A 9 6.95 -7.15 -4.78
N LEU A 10 8.26 -7.36 -4.62
CA LEU A 10 9.29 -6.40 -5.02
C LEU A 10 9.34 -6.27 -6.55
N GLU A 11 9.27 -7.39 -7.25
CA GLU A 11 9.27 -7.45 -8.72
C GLU A 11 7.99 -6.81 -9.29
N ARG A 12 6.83 -7.12 -8.72
CA ARG A 12 5.53 -6.51 -9.09
C ARG A 12 5.53 -5.00 -8.85
N ALA A 13 6.00 -4.55 -7.70
CA ALA A 13 6.08 -3.13 -7.36
C ALA A 13 7.08 -2.38 -8.25
N TYR A 14 8.21 -3.00 -8.60
CA TYR A 14 9.14 -2.40 -9.55
C TYR A 14 8.53 -2.25 -10.94
N LEU A 15 7.77 -3.25 -11.39
CA LEU A 15 7.07 -3.20 -12.67
C LEU A 15 6.02 -2.09 -12.67
N LEU A 16 5.20 -1.99 -11.62
CA LEU A 16 4.25 -0.89 -11.43
C LEU A 16 4.95 0.47 -11.50
N ALA A 17 6.06 0.64 -10.76
CA ALA A 17 6.83 1.89 -10.72
C ALA A 17 7.49 2.27 -12.05
N ARG A 18 7.76 1.28 -12.92
CA ARG A 18 8.28 1.51 -14.26
C ARG A 18 7.18 1.89 -15.26
N LEU A 19 5.98 1.32 -15.10
CA LEU A 19 4.84 1.59 -15.97
C LEU A 19 4.17 2.94 -15.65
N PHE A 20 4.15 3.33 -14.37
CA PHE A 20 3.45 4.52 -13.87
C PHE A 20 4.37 5.40 -13.00
N PRO A 21 5.51 5.89 -13.53
CA PRO A 21 6.45 6.69 -12.75
C PRO A 21 5.84 7.98 -12.20
N ASP A 22 4.94 8.62 -12.95
CA ASP A 22 4.34 9.90 -12.60
C ASP A 22 3.28 9.77 -11.49
N GLU A 23 2.74 8.57 -11.29
CA GLU A 23 1.73 8.26 -10.28
C GLU A 23 2.35 7.96 -8.90
N LEU A 24 3.66 7.70 -8.84
CA LEU A 24 4.31 7.25 -7.61
C LEU A 24 4.18 8.25 -6.46
N GLN A 25 4.24 9.54 -6.76
CA GLN A 25 4.07 10.57 -5.74
C GLN A 25 2.66 10.56 -5.17
N VAL A 26 1.65 10.52 -6.04
CA VAL A 26 0.23 10.52 -5.64
C VAL A 26 -0.11 9.27 -4.84
N ILE A 27 0.34 8.10 -5.29
CA ILE A 27 0.18 6.83 -4.57
C ILE A 27 0.83 6.91 -3.18
N THR A 28 2.07 7.38 -3.10
CA THR A 28 2.81 7.45 -1.82
C THR A 28 2.14 8.43 -0.84
N GLN A 29 1.59 9.53 -1.34
CA GLN A 29 0.80 10.47 -0.54
C GLN A 29 -0.54 9.87 -0.11
N PHE A 30 -1.19 9.07 -0.95
CA PHE A 30 -2.41 8.35 -0.58
C PHE A 30 -2.16 7.37 0.56
N ILE A 31 -1.12 6.53 0.47
CA ILE A 31 -0.77 5.57 1.53
C ILE A 31 -0.50 6.32 2.86
N LYS A 32 0.14 7.49 2.81
CA LYS A 32 0.33 8.33 3.99
C LYS A 32 -0.99 8.79 4.61
N LYS A 33 -1.95 9.24 3.80
CA LYS A 33 -3.28 9.63 4.29
C LYS A 33 -4.03 8.47 4.92
N GLU A 34 -3.91 7.27 4.35
CA GLU A 34 -4.47 6.06 4.94
C GLU A 34 -3.85 5.77 6.31
N ALA A 35 -2.51 5.84 6.43
CA ALA A 35 -1.83 5.68 7.73
C ALA A 35 -2.35 6.68 8.77
N GLU A 36 -2.46 7.96 8.40
CA GLU A 36 -3.02 9.01 9.25
C GLU A 36 -4.50 8.70 9.63
N LEU A 37 -5.29 8.16 8.72
CA LEU A 37 -6.69 7.80 8.94
C LEU A 37 -6.85 6.62 9.91
N PHE A 38 -6.05 5.56 9.75
CA PHE A 38 -5.99 4.44 10.70
C PHE A 38 -5.55 4.93 12.09
N ASN A 39 -4.57 5.82 12.16
CA ASN A 39 -4.08 6.37 13.43
C ASN A 39 -5.14 7.23 14.14
N ARG A 40 -5.90 8.06 13.41
CA ARG A 40 -7.00 8.86 13.97
C ARG A 40 -8.16 8.00 14.49
N ASN A 41 -8.44 6.88 13.82
CA ASN A 41 -9.57 6.00 14.15
C ASN A 41 -9.16 4.76 14.94
N ARG A 42 -8.05 4.82 15.69
CA ARG A 42 -7.45 3.64 16.31
C ARG A 42 -8.42 2.85 17.19
N GLU A 43 -9.17 3.52 18.05
CA GLU A 43 -10.15 2.85 18.90
C GLU A 43 -11.20 2.08 18.08
N GLN A 44 -11.75 2.70 17.03
CA GLN A 44 -12.70 2.04 16.12
C GLN A 44 -12.06 0.81 15.47
N VAL A 45 -10.82 0.93 14.98
CA VAL A 45 -10.11 -0.19 14.32
C VAL A 45 -9.99 -1.40 15.24
N PHE A 46 -9.66 -1.20 16.52
CA PHE A 46 -9.56 -2.29 17.49
C PHE A 46 -10.93 -2.90 17.80
N ASN A 47 -11.98 -2.08 17.92
CA ASN A 47 -13.34 -2.55 18.21
C ASN A 47 -13.96 -3.33 17.05
N GLU A 48 -13.67 -2.94 15.81
CA GLU A 48 -14.23 -3.54 14.59
C GLU A 48 -13.30 -4.56 13.93
N TRP A 49 -12.21 -4.96 14.61
CA TRP A 49 -11.23 -5.88 14.05
C TRP A 49 -11.83 -7.28 13.81
N THR A 50 -11.85 -7.70 12.55
CA THR A 50 -12.43 -9.00 12.13
C THR A 50 -11.45 -9.91 11.41
N GLU A 51 -10.26 -9.42 11.05
CA GLU A 51 -9.24 -10.21 10.35
C GLU A 51 -8.62 -11.24 11.29
N LYS A 52 -8.53 -12.49 10.84
CA LYS A 52 -8.11 -13.63 11.67
C LYS A 52 -6.63 -13.96 11.53
N ASN A 53 -6.03 -13.62 10.38
CA ASN A 53 -4.65 -13.98 10.08
C ASN A 53 -3.64 -12.94 10.57
N ILE A 54 -4.10 -11.73 10.86
CA ILE A 54 -3.29 -10.60 11.31
C ILE A 54 -4.05 -9.96 12.46
N ASP A 55 -3.39 -9.75 13.59
CA ASP A 55 -3.98 -9.00 14.70
C ASP A 55 -3.86 -7.48 14.49
N ALA A 56 -4.72 -6.71 15.14
CA ALA A 56 -4.74 -5.26 15.01
C ALA A 56 -3.39 -4.62 15.40
N ASN A 57 -2.71 -5.11 16.43
CA ASN A 57 -1.42 -4.54 16.83
C ASN A 57 -0.37 -4.76 15.74
N ARG A 58 -0.34 -5.95 15.14
CA ARG A 58 0.54 -6.27 14.03
C ARG A 58 0.26 -5.44 12.79
N TRP A 59 -1.01 -5.10 12.55
CA TRP A 59 -1.36 -4.14 11.50
C TRP A 59 -0.78 -2.75 11.78
N TYR A 60 -0.89 -2.27 13.02
CA TYR A 60 -0.25 -1.01 13.43
C TYR A 60 1.28 -1.06 13.38
N ASP A 61 1.92 -2.22 13.57
CA ASP A 61 3.35 -2.36 13.30
C ASP A 61 3.68 -2.08 11.83
N PHE A 62 2.87 -2.58 10.89
CA PHE A 62 3.07 -2.31 9.46
C PHE A 62 2.88 -0.83 9.13
N ILE A 63 1.88 -0.17 9.72
CA ILE A 63 1.65 1.27 9.59
C ILE A 63 2.86 2.05 10.11
N ASN A 64 3.31 1.73 11.33
CA ASN A 64 4.48 2.39 11.95
C ASN A 64 5.75 2.19 11.10
N ASN A 65 5.95 1.01 10.54
CA ASN A 65 7.07 0.72 9.65
C ASN A 65 6.99 1.54 8.36
N PHE A 66 5.79 1.67 7.76
CA PHE A 66 5.57 2.55 6.63
C PHE A 66 5.90 4.01 6.97
N GLU A 67 5.37 4.56 8.06
CA GLU A 67 5.59 5.96 8.47
C GLU A 67 7.07 6.25 8.69
N ARG A 68 7.79 5.36 9.39
CA ARG A 68 9.25 5.47 9.56
C ARG A 68 9.99 5.50 8.23
N ARG A 69 9.60 4.64 7.27
CA ARG A 69 10.23 4.58 5.94
C ARG A 69 9.87 5.80 5.09
N TYR A 70 8.66 6.33 5.23
CA TYR A 70 8.20 7.56 4.61
C TYR A 70 9.04 8.75 5.06
N ASP A 71 9.15 8.97 6.36
CA ASP A 71 9.89 10.10 6.94
C ASP A 71 11.38 10.02 6.64
N LYS A 72 11.97 8.82 6.77
CA LYS A 72 13.41 8.61 6.52
C LYS A 72 13.82 8.87 5.07
N ASN A 73 12.96 8.54 4.10
CA ASN A 73 13.31 8.64 2.67
C ASN A 73 12.82 9.94 2.01
N GLY A 74 11.76 10.56 2.54
CA GLY A 74 11.14 11.75 1.97
C GLY A 74 10.86 11.59 0.46
N ALA A 75 11.21 12.61 -0.33
CA ALA A 75 10.96 12.60 -1.78
C ALA A 75 11.66 11.46 -2.54
N ARG A 76 12.74 10.87 -1.99
CA ARG A 76 13.42 9.74 -2.63
C ARG A 76 12.51 8.52 -2.75
N LEU A 77 11.55 8.38 -1.83
CA LEU A 77 10.64 7.24 -1.77
C LEU A 77 9.85 7.06 -3.07
N TYR A 78 9.41 8.15 -3.70
CA TYR A 78 8.65 8.11 -4.97
C TYR A 78 9.46 8.56 -6.19
N ARG A 79 10.59 9.27 -6.03
CA ARG A 79 11.45 9.64 -7.16
C ARG A 79 12.36 8.49 -7.62
N ASN A 80 12.71 7.57 -6.73
CA ASN A 80 13.55 6.43 -7.06
C ASN A 80 12.73 5.13 -7.05
N LYS A 81 12.57 4.51 -8.21
CA LYS A 81 11.77 3.27 -8.38
C LYS A 81 12.28 2.08 -7.56
N ARG A 82 13.59 1.99 -7.31
CA ARG A 82 14.17 0.95 -6.44
C ARG A 82 13.88 1.26 -4.98
N THR A 83 14.07 2.52 -4.55
CA THR A 83 13.68 2.92 -3.19
C THR A 83 12.18 2.71 -2.96
N PHE A 84 11.32 3.03 -3.93
CA PHE A 84 9.88 2.77 -3.85
C PHE A 84 9.58 1.31 -3.54
N ARG A 85 10.08 0.37 -4.36
CA ARG A 85 9.80 -1.05 -4.15
C ARG A 85 10.46 -1.57 -2.86
N ASP A 86 11.73 -1.25 -2.63
CA ASP A 86 12.53 -1.86 -1.56
C ASP A 86 12.07 -1.33 -0.18
N GLN A 87 11.52 -0.11 -0.12
CA GLN A 87 10.99 0.46 1.12
C GLN A 87 9.51 0.17 1.33
N LEU A 88 8.69 -0.04 0.29
CA LEU A 88 7.25 -0.20 0.48
C LEU A 88 6.74 -1.63 0.31
N PHE A 89 7.51 -2.53 -0.31
CA PHE A 89 7.04 -3.85 -0.73
C PHE A 89 7.94 -5.00 -0.28
N ASP A 90 8.90 -4.73 0.61
CA ASP A 90 9.77 -5.76 1.17
C ASP A 90 9.11 -6.50 2.34
N GLY A 91 9.17 -7.84 2.29
CA GLY A 91 8.66 -8.73 3.32
C GLY A 91 7.16 -8.55 3.64
N TYR A 92 6.79 -8.84 4.89
CA TYR A 92 5.41 -8.71 5.38
C TYR A 92 4.94 -7.26 5.53
N ASP A 93 5.86 -6.30 5.65
CA ASP A 93 5.52 -4.87 5.72
C ASP A 93 4.81 -4.38 4.45
N ALA A 94 4.94 -5.12 3.34
CA ALA A 94 4.23 -4.87 2.09
C ALA A 94 2.70 -4.94 2.23
N LEU A 95 2.17 -5.64 3.23
CA LEU A 95 0.73 -5.89 3.36
C LEU A 95 -0.08 -4.59 3.51
N PHE A 96 0.40 -3.64 4.32
CA PHE A 96 -0.24 -2.34 4.47
C PHE A 96 -0.19 -1.54 3.15
N THR A 97 0.97 -1.47 2.51
CA THR A 97 1.10 -0.79 1.20
C THR A 97 0.16 -1.39 0.15
N ILE A 98 0.09 -2.72 0.06
CA ILE A 98 -0.77 -3.40 -0.91
C ILE A 98 -2.25 -3.15 -0.61
N HIS A 99 -2.65 -3.18 0.66
CA HIS A 99 -4.01 -2.80 1.07
C HIS A 99 -4.36 -1.40 0.56
N CYS A 100 -3.51 -0.41 0.83
CA CYS A 100 -3.72 0.96 0.38
C CYS A 100 -3.76 1.08 -1.14
N LEU A 101 -2.97 0.29 -1.89
CA LEU A 101 -3.08 0.26 -3.35
C LEU A 101 -4.45 -0.23 -3.83
N ILE A 102 -4.99 -1.28 -3.19
CA ILE A 102 -6.31 -1.83 -3.54
C ILE A 102 -7.40 -0.82 -3.20
N VAL A 103 -7.32 -0.14 -2.06
CA VAL A 103 -8.24 0.96 -1.69
C VAL A 103 -8.13 2.12 -2.68
N TYR A 104 -6.91 2.50 -3.07
CA TYR A 104 -6.68 3.55 -4.06
C TYR A 104 -7.27 3.19 -5.42
N ALA A 105 -7.14 1.93 -5.85
CA ALA A 105 -7.67 1.43 -7.11
C ALA A 105 -9.20 1.55 -7.18
N ASP A 106 -9.91 1.44 -6.06
CA ASP A 106 -11.37 1.65 -5.98
C ASP A 106 -11.77 3.12 -6.03
N SER A 107 -10.84 4.06 -5.80
CA SER A 107 -11.14 5.48 -5.81
C SER A 107 -11.42 6.01 -7.22
N THR A 108 -12.17 7.11 -7.31
CA THR A 108 -12.42 7.84 -8.56
C THR A 108 -11.18 8.56 -9.08
N PHE A 109 -10.18 8.78 -8.23
CA PHE A 109 -8.92 9.44 -8.58
C PHE A 109 -7.94 8.51 -9.32
N CYS A 110 -8.09 7.20 -9.19
CA CYS A 110 -7.21 6.24 -9.87
C CYS A 110 -7.63 6.09 -11.33
N ASN A 111 -6.70 6.39 -12.25
CA ASN A 111 -6.94 6.19 -13.67
C ASN A 111 -7.12 4.70 -14.01
N LEU A 112 -7.85 4.41 -15.09
CA LEU A 112 -8.25 3.05 -15.46
C LEU A 112 -7.04 2.10 -15.67
N LYS A 113 -5.96 2.59 -16.28
CA LYS A 113 -4.78 1.76 -16.58
C LYS A 113 -4.05 1.37 -15.30
N LEU A 114 -3.87 2.32 -14.39
CA LEU A 114 -3.26 2.07 -13.08
C LEU A 114 -4.11 1.12 -12.24
N ARG A 115 -5.43 1.32 -12.21
CA ARG A 115 -6.37 0.40 -11.52
C ARG A 115 -6.21 -1.03 -12.02
N GLN A 116 -6.22 -1.23 -13.34
CA GLN A 116 -6.04 -2.54 -13.95
C GLN A 116 -4.68 -3.16 -13.59
N ALA A 117 -3.61 -2.37 -13.58
CA ALA A 117 -2.29 -2.86 -13.20
C ALA A 117 -2.23 -3.26 -11.72
N ILE A 118 -2.81 -2.46 -10.81
CA ILE A 118 -2.91 -2.81 -9.38
C ILE A 118 -3.66 -4.13 -9.22
N HIS A 119 -4.82 -4.28 -9.86
CA HIS A 119 -5.60 -5.52 -9.77
C HIS A 119 -4.86 -6.73 -10.35
N LEU A 120 -4.15 -6.55 -11.47
CA LEU A 120 -3.38 -7.62 -12.08
C LEU A 120 -2.19 -8.05 -11.21
N PHE A 121 -1.52 -7.10 -10.56
CA PHE A 121 -0.30 -7.37 -9.81
C PHE A 121 -0.57 -7.79 -8.36
N PHE A 122 -1.60 -7.23 -7.72
CA PHE A 122 -1.83 -7.39 -6.28
C PHE A 122 -3.23 -7.91 -5.94
N GLY A 123 -4.10 -8.09 -6.93
CA GLY A 123 -5.49 -8.47 -6.71
C GLY A 123 -6.39 -7.27 -6.37
N ASN A 124 -7.64 -7.57 -6.07
CA ASN A 124 -8.70 -6.59 -5.76
C ASN A 124 -9.37 -6.83 -4.41
N HIS A 125 -8.86 -7.78 -3.61
CA HIS A 125 -9.43 -8.12 -2.32
C HIS A 125 -8.81 -7.25 -1.23
N LYS A 126 -9.64 -6.47 -0.53
CA LYS A 126 -9.20 -5.67 0.63
C LYS A 126 -8.94 -6.61 1.81
N PHE A 127 -7.75 -6.48 2.41
CA PHE A 127 -7.42 -7.19 3.65
C PHE A 127 -8.30 -6.80 4.84
N LEU A 128 -8.78 -5.55 4.87
CA LEU A 128 -9.65 -5.05 5.93
C LEU A 128 -10.90 -4.43 5.31
N ALA A 129 -12.05 -4.66 5.94
CA ALA A 129 -13.35 -4.13 5.52
C ALA A 129 -13.83 -2.93 6.36
N ILE A 130 -12.98 -2.41 7.25
CA ILE A 130 -13.32 -1.31 8.14
C ILE A 130 -13.51 -0.03 7.31
N THR A 131 -14.63 0.65 7.53
CA THR A 131 -14.95 1.91 6.85
C THR A 131 -14.84 3.05 7.85
N PHE A 132 -14.02 4.04 7.53
CA PHE A 132 -13.88 5.24 8.35
C PHE A 132 -14.87 6.30 7.89
N ASN A 133 -15.60 6.90 8.83
CA ASN A 133 -16.39 8.10 8.55
C ASN A 133 -15.43 9.29 8.48
N ASN A 134 -15.46 10.03 7.37
CA ASN A 134 -14.68 11.26 7.18
C ASN A 134 -15.34 12.45 7.89
#